data_AF-A0A914TQB6-F1
#
_entry.id   AF-A0A914TQB6-F1
#
_cell.length_a   1.000
_cell.length_b   1.000
_cell.length_c   1.000
_cell.angle_alpha   90.00
_cell.angle_beta   90.00
_cell.angle_gamma   90.00
#
_symmetry.space_group_name_H-M   'P 1'
#
loop_
_entity.id
_entity.type
_entity.pdbx_description
1 polymer ?
#
loop_
_entity_poly.entity_id
_entity_poly.type
_entity_poly.pdbx_seq_one_letter_code
_entity_poly.pdbx_strand_id
1 'polypeptide(L)'
;MKCVLFILAAILALSLAKDWTVKVKGQVICSRRSLQDAKVELREYDMCKISGCYRMSDYYIPEKAINSGKTFDMSYINLNILGKSDKEVCN
;
A
#
# COMPACT_ATOMS: atom_id res chain seq x y z
N MET A 1 11.65 -45.07 1.00
CA MET A 1 11.17 -44.35 -0.21
C MET A 1 10.06 -43.33 0.08
N LYS A 2 9.14 -43.59 1.03
CA LYS A 2 8.08 -42.63 1.41
C LYS A 2 8.60 -41.30 1.99
N CYS A 3 9.71 -41.31 2.74
CA CYS A 3 10.26 -40.08 3.33
C CYS A 3 10.78 -39.08 2.28
N VAL A 4 11.30 -39.55 1.14
CA VAL A 4 11.77 -38.67 0.05
C VAL A 4 10.59 -37.91 -0.58
N LEU A 5 9.44 -38.58 -0.73
CA LEU A 5 8.21 -37.97 -1.22
C LEU A 5 7.67 -36.90 -0.26
N PHE A 6 7.72 -37.14 1.05
CA PHE A 6 7.30 -36.15 2.05
C PHE A 6 8.20 -34.91 2.08
N ILE A 7 9.52 -35.08 1.93
CA ILE A 7 10.48 -33.97 1.87
C ILE A 7 10.27 -33.13 0.61
N LEU A 8 10.05 -33.76 -0.54
CA LEU A 8 9.79 -33.04 -1.80
C LEU A 8 8.51 -32.19 -1.71
N ALA A 9 7.45 -32.75 -1.12
CA ALA A 9 6.18 -32.04 -0.93
C ALA A 9 6.32 -30.85 0.03
N ALA A 10 7.11 -30.98 1.10
CA ALA A 10 7.34 -29.89 2.05
C ALA A 10 8.11 -28.72 1.42
N ILE A 11 9.13 -29.00 0.60
CA ILE A 11 9.89 -27.96 -0.13
C ILE A 11 9.00 -27.22 -1.12
N LEU A 12 8.08 -27.93 -1.79
CA LEU A 12 7.13 -27.34 -2.73
C LEU A 12 6.11 -26.44 -2.03
N ALA A 13 5.72 -26.75 -0.79
CA ALA A 13 4.78 -25.94 -0.02
C ALA A 13 5.38 -24.61 0.49
N LEU A 14 6.68 -24.59 0.79
CA LEU A 14 7.38 -23.40 1.29
C LEU A 14 7.49 -22.27 0.25
N SER A 15 7.42 -22.57 -1.05
CA SER A 15 7.47 -21.55 -2.11
C SER A 15 6.13 -20.82 -2.32
N LEU A 16 5.06 -21.26 -1.66
CA LEU A 16 3.70 -20.70 -1.81
C LEU A 16 3.36 -19.66 -0.74
N ALA A 17 4.14 -19.54 0.33
CA ALA A 17 3.99 -18.48 1.32
C ALA A 17 4.58 -17.17 0.76
N LYS A 18 3.77 -16.44 -0.01
CA LYS A 18 4.17 -15.21 -0.69
C LYS A 18 3.61 -13.99 0.06
N ASP A 19 4.40 -13.44 0.96
CA ASP A 19 4.10 -12.13 1.55
C ASP A 19 4.32 -11.03 0.50
N TRP A 20 3.35 -10.13 0.37
CA TRP A 20 3.44 -8.99 -0.53
C TRP A 20 3.99 -7.77 0.21
N THR A 21 5.15 -7.27 -0.21
CA THR A 21 5.75 -6.05 0.36
C THR A 21 5.71 -4.92 -0.65
N VAL A 22 5.04 -3.81 -0.29
CA VAL A 22 4.97 -2.61 -1.11
C VAL A 22 5.88 -1.54 -0.54
N LYS A 23 6.78 -1.00 -1.37
CA LYS A 23 7.60 0.17 -1.03
C LYS A 23 7.09 1.36 -1.81
N VAL A 24 6.77 2.45 -1.11
CA VAL A 24 6.40 3.72 -1.75
C VAL A 24 7.40 4.80 -1.41
N LYS A 25 7.56 5.76 -2.32
CA LYS A 25 8.31 7.00 -2.10
C LYS A 25 7.43 8.17 -2.54
N GLY A 26 7.58 9.31 -1.89
CA GLY A 26 6.92 10.55 -2.30
C GLY A 26 7.28 11.70 -1.37
N GLN A 27 6.83 12.89 -1.71
CA GLN A 27 6.94 14.09 -0.89
C GLN A 27 5.56 14.50 -0.37
N VAL A 28 5.46 14.77 0.93
CA VAL A 28 4.25 15.34 1.53
C VAL A 28 4.31 16.86 1.45
N ILE A 29 3.22 17.47 0.97
CA ILE A 29 3.09 18.93 0.85
C ILE A 29 1.90 19.40 1.67
N CYS A 30 2.11 20.48 2.43
CA CYS A 30 1.08 21.21 3.16
C CYS A 30 1.23 22.71 2.89
N SER A 31 0.15 23.39 2.48
CA SER A 31 0.14 24.85 2.23
C SER A 31 1.23 25.32 1.27
N ARG A 32 1.45 24.56 0.18
CA ARG A 32 2.50 24.80 -0.83
C ARG A 32 3.94 24.72 -0.29
N ARG A 33 4.16 24.05 0.84
CA ARG A 33 5.49 23.79 1.42
C ARG A 33 5.69 22.30 1.67
N SER A 34 6.92 21.82 1.53
CA SER A 34 7.28 20.46 1.94
C SER A 34 7.13 20.34 3.46
N LEU A 35 6.45 19.29 3.91
CA LEU A 35 6.34 18.97 5.33
C LEU A 35 7.42 17.93 5.71
N GLN A 36 8.00 18.06 6.89
CA GLN A 36 8.92 17.08 7.47
C GLN A 36 8.24 16.40 8.66
N ASP A 37 8.67 15.18 9.00
CA ASP A 37 8.18 14.39 10.15
C ASP A 37 6.67 14.11 10.16
N ALA A 38 6.04 14.04 8.98
CA ALA A 38 4.65 13.64 8.87
C ALA A 38 4.50 12.13 9.14
N LYS A 39 3.52 11.78 9.99
CA LYS A 39 3.09 10.39 10.13
C LYS A 39 2.31 9.99 8.88
N VAL A 40 2.87 9.08 8.07
CA VAL A 40 2.21 8.52 6.89
C VAL A 40 1.86 7.07 7.17
N GLU A 41 0.58 6.73 7.02
CA GLU A 41 0.07 5.37 7.14
C GLU A 41 -0.42 4.91 5.76
N LEU A 42 0.08 3.77 5.29
CA LEU A 42 -0.48 3.07 4.15
C LEU A 42 -1.55 2.11 4.67
N ARG A 43 -2.75 2.22 4.13
CA ARG A 43 -3.86 1.33 4.46
C ARG A 43 -4.36 0.70 3.18
N GLU A 44 -4.58 -0.62 3.23
CA GLU A 44 -5.33 -1.30 2.19
C GLU A 44 -6.77 -0.80 2.24
N TYR A 45 -7.36 -0.61 1.07
CA TYR A 45 -8.76 -0.22 0.99
C TYR A 45 -9.62 -1.44 1.30
N ASP A 46 -10.05 -1.54 2.57
CA ASP A 46 -11.06 -2.49 3.01
C ASP A 46 -12.25 -1.69 3.55
N MET A 47 -13.45 -1.92 3.02
CA MET A 47 -14.68 -1.17 3.36
C MET A 47 -15.25 -1.52 4.75
N CYS A 48 -14.40 -1.91 5.70
CA CYS A 48 -14.81 -2.18 7.07
C CYS A 48 -15.02 -0.87 7.84
N LYS A 49 -16.28 -0.38 7.81
CA LYS A 49 -16.91 0.66 8.67
C LYS A 49 -15.96 1.56 9.44
N ILE A 50 -15.49 2.63 8.79
CA ILE A 50 -14.89 3.78 9.48
C ILE A 50 -16.02 4.74 9.84
N SER A 51 -16.34 4.93 11.12
CA SER A 51 -17.34 5.91 11.56
C SER A 51 -16.82 7.33 11.40
N GLY A 52 -17.56 8.20 10.73
CA GLY A 52 -17.20 9.61 10.50
C GLY A 52 -16.78 9.91 9.05
N CYS A 53 -16.62 11.20 8.75
CA CYS A 53 -16.21 11.67 7.44
C CYS A 53 -14.68 11.85 7.37
N TYR A 54 -14.06 11.33 6.32
CA TYR A 54 -12.63 11.48 6.07
C TYR A 54 -12.37 11.74 4.58
N ARG A 55 -11.26 12.43 4.31
CA ARG A 55 -10.76 12.64 2.94
C ARG A 55 -9.94 11.44 2.52
N MET A 56 -10.32 10.81 1.42
CA MET A 56 -9.65 9.65 0.85
C MET A 56 -9.15 9.98 -0.56
N SER A 57 -7.91 9.60 -0.83
CA SER A 57 -7.29 9.72 -2.15
C SER A 57 -6.90 8.33 -2.64
N ASP A 58 -7.55 7.86 -3.71
CA ASP A 58 -7.28 6.54 -4.27
C ASP A 58 -6.02 6.58 -5.13
N TYR A 59 -5.02 5.76 -4.81
CA TYR A 59 -3.80 5.61 -5.60
C TYR A 59 -3.71 4.18 -6.15
N TYR A 60 -3.73 4.07 -7.48
CA TYR A 60 -3.58 2.78 -8.14
C TYR A 60 -2.10 2.35 -8.13
N ILE A 61 -1.79 1.28 -7.39
CA ILE A 61 -0.47 0.66 -7.37
C ILE A 61 -0.50 -0.58 -8.27
N PRO A 62 0.28 -0.63 -9.37
CA PRO A 62 0.25 -1.77 -10.27
C PRO A 62 0.81 -3.02 -9.59
N GLU A 63 0.18 -4.18 -9.82
CA GLU A 63 0.56 -5.47 -9.23
C GLU A 63 2.04 -5.84 -9.45
N LYS A 64 2.60 -5.41 -10.59
CA LYS A 64 4.02 -5.58 -10.90
C LYS A 64 4.93 -4.89 -9.89
N ALA A 65 4.52 -3.77 -9.29
CA ALA A 65 5.30 -3.08 -8.25
C ALA A 65 5.28 -3.86 -6.93
N ILE A 66 4.13 -4.45 -6.59
CA ILE A 66 3.92 -5.26 -5.37
C ILE A 66 4.79 -6.54 -5.40
N ASN A 67 4.85 -7.19 -6.56
CA ASN A 67 5.55 -8.47 -6.71
C ASN A 67 7.04 -8.36 -7.07
N SER A 68 7.53 -7.18 -7.48
CA SER A 68 8.92 -7.01 -7.92
C SER A 68 9.84 -6.40 -6.85
N GLY A 69 9.31 -6.03 -5.69
CA GLY A 69 10.05 -5.33 -4.64
C GLY A 69 10.51 -3.92 -5.05
N LYS A 70 9.98 -3.39 -6.15
CA LYS A 70 10.34 -2.06 -6.67
C LYS A 70 9.64 -0.97 -5.86
N THR A 71 10.34 0.14 -5.66
CA THR A 71 9.77 1.34 -5.04
C THR A 71 8.84 2.04 -6.03
N PHE A 72 7.59 2.23 -5.64
CA PHE A 72 6.61 3.00 -6.40
C PHE A 72 6.66 4.47 -5.98
N ASP A 73 6.88 5.37 -6.94
CA ASP A 73 6.95 6.82 -6.66
C ASP A 73 5.56 7.45 -6.81
N MET A 74 4.97 7.87 -5.69
CA MET A 74 3.70 8.58 -5.61
C MET A 74 3.83 10.08 -5.89
N SER A 75 5.05 10.57 -6.14
CA SER A 75 5.41 11.98 -6.38
C SER A 75 5.04 12.92 -5.24
N TYR A 76 3.79 13.38 -5.19
CA TYR A 76 3.32 14.35 -4.21
C TYR A 76 2.01 13.91 -3.58
N ILE A 77 2.00 13.87 -2.26
CA ILE A 77 0.80 13.62 -1.46
C ILE A 77 0.38 14.93 -0.83
N ASN A 78 -0.79 15.41 -1.21
CA ASN A 78 -1.32 16.66 -0.71
C ASN A 78 -2.10 16.44 0.58
N LEU A 79 -1.70 17.13 1.65
CA LEU A 79 -2.32 16.96 2.96
C LEU A 79 -3.52 17.90 3.17
N ASN A 80 -3.54 19.06 2.50
CA ASN A 80 -4.52 20.11 2.79
C ASN A 80 -5.10 20.85 1.57
N ILE A 81 -4.63 20.57 0.35
CA ILE A 81 -5.24 21.07 -0.88
C ILE A 81 -5.99 19.91 -1.52
N LEU A 82 -7.26 20.15 -1.83
CA LEU A 82 -8.11 19.18 -2.51
C LEU A 82 -7.52 18.84 -3.88
N GLY A 83 -7.10 17.59 -4.02
CA GLY A 83 -6.71 16.99 -5.29
C GLY A 83 -7.92 16.64 -6.14
N LYS A 84 -7.74 16.57 -7.46
CA LYS A 84 -8.79 16.14 -8.40
C LYS A 84 -9.34 14.73 -8.09
N SER A 85 -8.52 13.88 -7.48
CA SER A 85 -8.84 12.48 -7.16
C SER A 85 -9.36 12.30 -5.74
N ASP A 86 -9.48 13.38 -4.95
CA ASP A 86 -9.91 13.29 -3.57
C ASP A 86 -11.42 13.13 -3.47
N LYS A 87 -11.85 12.26 -2.56
CA LYS A 87 -13.26 12.03 -2.24
C LYS A 87 -13.46 12.21 -0.75
N GLU A 88 -14.59 12.80 -0.38
CA GLU A 88 -15.07 12.75 0.99
C GLU A 88 -15.90 11.47 1.15
N VAL A 89 -15.48 10.61 2.07
CA VAL A 89 -16.18 9.36 2.38
C VAL A 89 -16.73 9.50 3.80
N CYS A 90 -18.04 9.35 3.93
CA CYS A 90 -18.77 9.32 5.20
C CYS A 90 -19.50 7.98 5.29
N ASN A 91 -19.40 7.28 6.43
CA ASN A 91 -20.25 6.12 6.76
C ASN A 91 -21.23 6.45 7.88
#